data_AF-A0A377ZG57-F1
#
_entry.id   AF-A0A377ZG57-F1
#
_cell.length_a   1.000
_cell.length_b   1.000
_cell.length_c   1.000
_cell.angle_alpha   90.00
_cell.angle_beta   90.00
_cell.angle_gamma   90.00
#
_symmetry.space_group_name_H-M   'P 1'
#
loop_
_entity.id
_entity.type
_entity.pdbx_description
1 polymer ?
#
loop_
_entity_poly.entity_id
_entity_poly.type
_entity_poly.pdbx_seq_one_letter_code
_entity_poly.pdbx_strand_id
1 'polypeptide(L)' 'MKFELDTTDGRARRGRLVFERGVVETPAFMPLAPTAPSKG' A
#
# COMPACT_ATOMS: atom_id res chain seq x y z
N MET A 1 5.44 -4.85 8.45
CA MET A 1 4.97 -3.74 7.60
C MET A 1 5.66 -2.47 8.06
N LYS A 2 6.29 -1.71 7.15
CA LYS A 2 6.95 -0.43 7.42
C LYS A 2 6.52 0.60 6.36
N PHE A 3 6.30 1.85 6.77
CA PHE A 3 6.10 2.96 5.83
C PHE A 3 7.38 3.80 5.75
N GLU A 4 7.81 4.11 4.53
CA GLU A 4 8.95 4.98 4.26
C GLU A 4 8.46 6.20 3.46
N LEU A 5 8.69 7.40 3.97
CA LEU A 5 8.30 8.65 3.32
C LEU A 5 9.44 9.14 2.42
N ASP A 6 9.18 9.25 1.11
CA ASP A 6 10.18 9.70 0.15
C ASP A 6 10.17 11.22 -0.02
N THR A 7 8.98 11.81 -0.20
CA THR A 7 8.83 13.26 -0.33
C THR A 7 7.41 13.74 -0.03
N THR A 8 7.28 15.05 0.17
CA THR A 8 6.01 15.74 0.41
C THR A 8 5.87 16.96 -0.49
N ASP A 9 4.65 17.18 -0.98
CA ASP A 9 4.25 18.44 -1.62
C ASP A 9 3.01 18.96 -0.90
N GLY A 10 3.18 19.98 -0.05
CA GLY A 10 2.16 20.43 0.88
C GLY A 10 1.63 19.28 1.76
N ARG A 11 0.38 18.86 1.53
CA ARG A 11 -0.26 17.75 2.25
C ARG A 11 -0.15 16.39 1.53
N ALA A 12 0.30 16.38 0.27
CA ALA A 12 0.49 15.15 -0.50
C ALA A 12 1.75 14.41 -0.03
N ARG A 13 1.69 13.08 0.00
CA ARG A 13 2.80 12.21 0.43
C ARG A 13 3.05 11.16 -0.64
N ARG A 14 4.32 11.05 -1.03
CA ARG A 14 4.83 9.92 -1.81
C ARG A 14 5.76 9.11 -0.92
N GLY A 15 5.65 7.81 -0.99
CA GLY A 15 6.39 6.89 -0.14
C GLY A 15 6.07 5.44 -0.45
N ARG A 16 6.64 4.54 0.35
CA ARG A 16 6.60 3.09 0.12
C ARG A 16 6.07 2.35 1.34
N LEU A 17 5.12 1.44 1.12
CA LEU A 17 4.70 0.46 2.12
C LEU A 17 5.47 -0.84 1.87
N VAL A 18 6.37 -1.19 2.79
CA VAL A 18 7.23 -2.36 2.71
C VAL A 18 6.60 -3.53 3.47
N PHE A 19 6.38 -4.63 2.76
CA PHE A 19 5.93 -5.93 3.28
C PHE A 19 6.98 -7.00 2.94
N GLU A 20 6.97 -8.13 3.66
CA GLU A 20 7.86 -9.27 3.35
C GLU A 20 7.69 -9.78 1.91
N ARG A 21 6.46 -9.70 1.40
CA ARG A 21 6.06 -10.14 0.06
C ARG A 21 6.17 -9.06 -1.02
N GLY A 22 6.77 -7.91 -0.73
CA GLY A 22 7.01 -6.85 -1.71
C GLY A 22 6.68 -5.44 -1.21
N VAL A 23 6.89 -4.46 -2.10
CA VAL A 23 6.74 -3.02 -1.81
C VAL A 23 5.58 -2.46 -2.61
N VAL A 24 4.78 -1.60 -1.97
CA VAL A 24 3.71 -0.83 -2.62
C VAL A 24 4.09 0.65 -2.63
N GLU A 25 4.24 1.23 -3.82
CA GLU A 25 4.44 2.67 -4.03
C GLU A 25 3.15 3.45 -3.74
N THR A 26 3.25 4.61 -3.10
CA THR A 26 2.11 5.48 -2.78
C THR A 26 2.19 6.82 -3.54
N PRO A 27 1.05 7.40 -3.97
CA PRO A 27 -0.32 6.94 -3.71
C PRO A 27 -0.69 5.68 -4.50
N ALA A 28 -1.35 4.73 -3.85
CA ALA A 28 -1.78 3.46 -4.44
C ALA A 28 -3.31 3.40 -4.52
N PHE A 29 -3.83 2.88 -5.63
CA PHE A 29 -5.22 2.44 -5.74
C PHE A 29 -5.23 0.91 -5.81
N MET A 30 -5.90 0.25 -4.88
CA MET A 30 -5.96 -1.21 -4.85
C MET A 30 -7.33 -1.69 -5.34
N PRO A 31 -7.39 -2.71 -6.22
CA PRO A 31 -8.64 -3.33 -6.59
C PRO A 31 -9.26 -4.02 -5.39
N LEU A 32 -10.56 -3.81 -5.19
CA LEU A 32 -11.35 -4.56 -4.21
C LEU A 32 -11.63 -5.95 -4.77
N ALA A 33 -11.20 -6.99 -4.05
CA ALA A 33 -11.68 -8.34 -4.31
C ALA A 33 -13.02 -8.54 -3.58
N PRO A 34 -14.00 -9.23 -4.18
CA PRO A 34 -15.14 -9.77 -3.45
C PRO A 34 -14.65 -10.63 -2.27
N THR A 35 -15.44 -10.73 -1.20
CA THR A 35 -15.12 -11.59 -0.05
C THR A 35 -14.75 -12.98 -0.54
N ALA A 36 -13.50 -13.38 -0.29
CA ALA A 36 -13.04 -14.72 -0.64
C ALA A 36 -13.93 -15.74 0.11
N PRO A 37 -14.44 -16.77 -0.57
CA PRO A 37 -15.20 -17.80 0.12
C PRO A 37 -14.29 -18.43 1.17
N SER A 38 -14.80 -18.56 2.40
CA SER A 38 -14.15 -19.35 3.43
C SER A 38 -14.04 -20.79 2.91
N LYS A 39 -12.86 -21.19 2.46
CA LYS A 39 -12.55 -22.60 2.29
C LYS A 39 -12.34 -23.14 3.70
N GLY A 40 -13.33 -23.90 4.17
CA GLY A 40 -13.18 -24.79 5.32
C GLY A 40 -12.20 -25.91 5.01
#